data_AF-E0VL68-F1
#
_entry.id   AF-E0VL68-F1
#
_cell.length_a   1.000
_cell.length_b   1.000
_cell.length_c   1.000
_cell.angle_alpha   90.00
_cell.angle_beta   90.00
_cell.angle_gamma   90.00
#
_symmetry.space_group_name_H-M   'P 1'
#
loop_
_entity.id
_entity.type
_entity.pdbx_description
1 polymer ?
#
loop_
_entity_poly.entity_id
_entity_poly.type
_entity_poly.pdbx_seq_one_letter_code
_entity_poly.pdbx_strand_id
1 'polypeptide(L)'
;MKFLIVFLIGFGAFCFGQETETTERPKVFRRLIPADVLRDFPGMCFASTKCTTVEPGKSWDLTPFCGRSTCVVAEGEQAGRLLELVEDCGPLPKANPKCKLSEKTNKTAPFPDCCPIFECEKGVKLEYPELPTVPPPTDKKDEKKA
;
A
#
# COMPACT_ATOMS: atom_id res chain seq x y z
N MET A 1 43.19 50.38 -21.12
CA MET A 1 42.31 50.50 -19.92
C MET A 1 41.76 49.09 -19.69
N LYS A 2 42.32 48.18 -18.90
CA LYS A 2 42.78 48.19 -17.49
C LYS A 2 41.63 48.52 -16.52
N PHE A 3 40.96 47.48 -16.02
CA PHE A 3 40.27 47.22 -14.72
C PHE A 3 39.53 45.87 -14.92
N LEU A 4 39.97 44.69 -14.49
CA LEU A 4 40.23 44.11 -13.15
C LEU A 4 39.03 44.11 -12.18
N ILE A 5 38.83 42.94 -11.53
CA ILE A 5 37.89 42.52 -10.46
C ILE A 5 36.76 41.61 -11.00
N VAL A 6 36.84 40.26 -11.00
CA VAL A 6 36.94 39.24 -9.91
C VAL A 6 35.69 39.14 -9.04
N PHE A 7 34.82 38.14 -9.32
CA PHE A 7 33.95 37.41 -8.37
C PHE A 7 33.74 36.00 -8.97
N LEU A 8 34.46 34.98 -8.48
CA LEU A 8 34.09 34.08 -7.38
C LEU A 8 33.10 32.97 -7.79
N ILE A 9 33.67 31.77 -8.00
CA ILE A 9 33.20 30.45 -7.55
C ILE A 9 31.72 30.13 -7.88
N GLY A 10 31.51 29.57 -9.07
CA GLY A 10 30.31 28.80 -9.40
C GLY A 10 30.56 27.31 -9.16
N PHE A 11 30.00 26.81 -8.06
CA PHE A 11 29.93 25.42 -7.62
C PHE A 11 29.64 24.43 -8.75
N GLY A 12 30.29 23.27 -8.67
CA GLY A 12 30.16 22.18 -9.63
C GLY A 12 28.73 21.66 -9.77
N ALA A 13 28.29 21.46 -11.00
CA ALA A 13 27.18 20.59 -11.34
C ALA A 13 27.76 19.23 -11.76
N PHE A 14 28.25 18.49 -10.77
CA PHE A 14 28.46 17.05 -10.88
C PHE A 14 27.06 16.43 -10.88
N CYS A 15 26.50 16.17 -12.07
CA CYS A 15 25.26 15.43 -12.21
C CYS A 15 25.52 13.95 -11.89
N PHE A 16 25.63 13.64 -10.60
CA PHE A 16 25.53 12.28 -10.09
C PHE A 16 24.11 12.03 -9.60
N GLY A 17 23.60 10.86 -9.93
CA GLY A 17 22.49 10.24 -9.22
C GLY A 17 21.14 10.39 -9.91
N GLN A 18 20.80 9.37 -10.70
CA GLN A 18 19.69 8.52 -10.30
C GLN A 18 19.94 7.14 -10.92
N GLU A 19 20.56 6.26 -10.13
CA GLU A 19 20.35 4.83 -10.31
C GLU A 19 18.83 4.63 -10.23
N THR A 20 18.25 4.18 -11.33
CA THR A 20 16.85 3.79 -11.41
C THR A 20 16.64 2.71 -10.37
N GLU A 21 15.97 3.06 -9.28
CA GLU A 21 15.54 2.10 -8.27
C GLU A 21 14.89 0.92 -8.96
N THR A 22 15.42 -0.26 -8.64
CA THR A 22 14.75 -1.53 -8.85
C THR A 22 13.29 -1.38 -8.48
N THR A 23 12.37 -1.69 -9.41
CA THR A 23 10.92 -1.69 -9.20
C THR A 23 10.54 -2.47 -7.93
N GLU A 24 10.58 -1.78 -6.79
CA GLU A 24 10.18 -2.31 -5.48
C GLU A 24 8.66 -2.19 -5.47
N ARG A 25 8.00 -3.35 -5.49
CA ARG A 25 6.55 -3.46 -5.39
C ARG A 25 6.03 -2.57 -4.23
N PRO A 26 4.86 -1.90 -4.37
CA PRO A 26 4.28 -1.13 -3.28
C PRO A 26 4.19 -2.00 -2.02
N LYS A 27 4.69 -1.47 -0.89
CA LYS A 27 4.69 -2.17 0.42
C LYS A 27 3.30 -2.50 0.94
N VAL A 28 2.27 -1.84 0.40
CA VAL A 28 0.87 -2.00 0.77
C VAL A 28 0.06 -2.42 -0.45
N PHE A 29 -0.69 -3.49 -0.29
CA PHE A 29 -1.66 -3.99 -1.25
C PHE A 29 -3.06 -3.52 -0.86
N ARG A 30 -3.86 -3.12 -1.85
CA ARG A 30 -5.21 -2.58 -1.65
C ARG A 30 -6.22 -3.41 -2.42
N ARG A 31 -7.33 -3.77 -1.80
CA ARG A 31 -8.45 -4.44 -2.45
C ARG A 31 -9.78 -4.04 -1.82
N LEU A 32 -10.82 -3.97 -2.64
CA LEU A 32 -12.20 -3.84 -2.17
C LEU A 32 -12.83 -5.23 -2.15
N ILE A 33 -13.44 -5.57 -1.02
CA ILE A 33 -14.26 -6.78 -0.87
C ILE A 33 -15.68 -6.36 -0.46
N PRO A 34 -16.71 -7.17 -0.74
CA PRO A 34 -18.02 -6.96 -0.14
C PRO A 34 -17.90 -6.95 1.38
N ALA A 35 -18.48 -5.96 2.05
CA ALA A 35 -18.48 -5.94 3.52
C ALA A 35 -19.44 -7.01 4.05
N ASP A 36 -19.05 -7.66 5.15
CA ASP A 36 -19.99 -8.39 5.97
C ASP A 36 -20.96 -7.40 6.64
N VAL A 37 -22.24 -7.68 6.60
CA VAL A 37 -23.29 -6.83 7.16
C VAL A 37 -24.21 -7.68 8.02
N LEU A 38 -24.41 -7.25 9.28
CA LEU A 38 -25.33 -7.94 10.17
C LEU A 38 -26.77 -7.49 9.91
N ARG A 39 -27.72 -8.41 10.08
CA ARG A 39 -29.15 -8.15 9.89
C ARG A 39 -29.67 -6.98 10.74
N ASP A 40 -29.18 -6.86 11.97
CA ASP A 40 -29.60 -5.82 12.91
C ASP A 40 -28.95 -4.45 12.60
N PHE A 41 -27.92 -4.43 11.76
CA PHE A 41 -27.11 -3.24 11.46
C PHE A 41 -26.83 -3.11 9.96
N PRO A 42 -27.86 -2.94 9.10
CA PRO A 42 -27.71 -2.97 7.64
C PRO A 42 -26.86 -1.83 7.06
N GLY A 43 -26.65 -0.74 7.83
CA GLY A 43 -25.87 0.43 7.43
C GLY A 43 -24.42 0.43 7.94
N MET A 44 -23.96 -0.66 8.55
CA MET A 44 -22.60 -0.75 9.11
C MET A 44 -21.88 -2.00 8.60
N CYS A 45 -20.57 -1.88 8.40
CA CYS A 45 -19.72 -3.03 8.13
C CYS A 45 -19.50 -3.82 9.42
N PHE A 46 -19.35 -5.14 9.33
CA PHE A 46 -19.00 -5.99 10.45
C PHE A 46 -17.51 -6.36 10.42
N ALA A 47 -16.76 -5.86 11.39
CA ALA A 47 -15.34 -6.17 11.56
C ALA A 47 -15.17 -7.52 12.27
N SER A 48 -15.04 -8.60 11.49
CA SER A 48 -14.91 -9.97 12.02
C SER A 48 -13.73 -10.15 12.98
N THR A 49 -12.59 -9.49 12.73
CA THR A 49 -11.40 -9.54 13.60
C THR A 49 -11.61 -8.86 14.96
N LYS A 50 -12.61 -7.98 15.07
CA LYS A 50 -12.93 -7.24 16.31
C LYS A 50 -14.27 -7.64 16.91
N CYS A 51 -15.05 -8.47 16.22
CA CYS A 51 -16.43 -8.81 16.58
C CYS A 51 -17.31 -7.58 16.87
N THR A 52 -17.16 -6.50 16.10
CA THR A 52 -17.98 -5.28 16.24
C THR A 52 -18.42 -4.75 14.88
N THR A 53 -19.49 -3.96 14.88
CA THR A 53 -19.87 -3.14 13.73
C THR A 53 -19.04 -1.87 13.67
N VAL A 54 -18.86 -1.35 12.45
CA VAL A 54 -18.06 -0.17 12.11
C VAL A 54 -18.83 0.69 11.11
N GLU A 55 -18.93 1.99 11.40
CA GLU A 55 -19.62 2.95 10.53
C GLU A 55 -18.86 3.21 9.22
N PRO A 56 -19.55 3.57 8.13
CA PRO A 56 -18.91 4.01 6.90
C PRO A 56 -17.91 5.16 7.13
N GLY A 57 -16.75 5.07 6.49
CA GLY A 57 -15.63 6.01 6.62
C GLY A 57 -14.69 5.73 7.81
N LYS A 58 -15.01 4.75 8.66
CA LYS A 58 -14.14 4.35 9.79
C LYS A 58 -13.27 3.15 9.42
N SER A 59 -12.08 3.11 10.01
CA SER A 59 -11.09 2.06 9.82
C SER A 59 -10.82 1.28 11.10
N TRP A 60 -10.39 0.03 10.97
CA TRP A 60 -9.96 -0.83 12.07
C TRP A 60 -8.73 -1.64 11.66
N ASP A 61 -7.95 -2.07 12.65
CA ASP A 61 -6.83 -2.99 12.44
C ASP A 61 -7.30 -4.44 12.31
N LEU A 62 -6.58 -5.21 11.49
CA LEU A 62 -6.89 -6.61 11.21
C LEU A 62 -6.20 -7.61 12.14
N THR A 63 -5.65 -7.15 13.27
CA THR A 63 -4.95 -8.01 14.25
C THR A 63 -5.78 -9.26 14.56
N PRO A 64 -5.21 -10.47 14.46
CA PRO A 64 -3.77 -10.80 14.40
C PRO A 64 -3.11 -10.73 13.01
N PHE A 65 -3.83 -10.35 11.96
CA PHE A 65 -3.27 -10.14 10.63
C PHE A 65 -2.66 -8.75 10.49
N CYS A 66 -1.59 -8.63 9.71
CA CYS A 66 -0.97 -7.35 9.42
C CYS A 66 -1.72 -6.62 8.29
N GLY A 67 -2.67 -5.79 8.68
CA GLY A 67 -3.47 -5.01 7.75
C GLY A 67 -4.42 -4.05 8.47
N ARG A 68 -5.09 -3.23 7.67
CA ARG A 68 -6.14 -2.31 8.08
C ARG A 68 -7.30 -2.47 7.12
N SER A 69 -8.52 -2.41 7.66
CA SER A 69 -9.73 -2.33 6.87
C SER A 69 -10.45 -1.01 7.08
N THR A 70 -11.19 -0.57 6.08
CA THR A 70 -12.03 0.63 6.13
C THR A 70 -13.40 0.32 5.56
N CYS A 71 -14.46 0.69 6.27
CA CYS A 71 -15.83 0.55 5.79
C CYS A 71 -16.10 1.65 4.77
N VAL A 72 -16.47 1.30 3.54
CA VAL A 72 -16.74 2.26 2.47
C VAL A 72 -18.08 1.98 1.82
N VAL A 73 -18.73 3.02 1.31
CA VAL A 73 -19.96 2.88 0.52
C VAL A 73 -19.55 2.80 -0.95
N ALA A 74 -20.06 1.78 -1.65
CA ALA A 74 -19.85 1.65 -3.08
C ALA A 74 -20.45 2.84 -3.83
N GLU A 75 -19.80 3.23 -4.93
CA GLU A 75 -20.26 4.24 -5.87
C GLU A 75 -20.70 3.60 -7.20
N GLY A 76 -21.39 4.36 -8.05
CA GLY A 76 -21.78 3.90 -9.39
C GLY A 76 -22.93 2.88 -9.39
N GLU A 77 -22.83 1.85 -10.22
CA GLU A 77 -23.91 0.85 -10.41
C GLU A 77 -24.24 0.05 -9.14
N GLN A 78 -23.30 -0.02 -8.20
CA GLN A 78 -23.46 -0.70 -6.92
C GLN A 78 -23.75 0.26 -5.75
N ALA A 79 -24.15 1.49 -6.05
CA ALA A 79 -24.37 2.53 -5.05
C ALA A 79 -25.23 2.06 -3.88
N GLY A 80 -24.79 2.40 -2.67
CA GLY A 80 -25.46 2.04 -1.42
C GLY A 80 -25.09 0.68 -0.83
N ARG A 81 -24.32 -0.17 -1.56
CA ARG A 81 -23.70 -1.36 -0.96
C ARG A 81 -22.52 -0.99 -0.09
N LEU A 82 -22.31 -1.73 0.99
CA LEU A 82 -21.12 -1.59 1.83
C LEU A 82 -20.00 -2.48 1.30
N LEU A 83 -18.80 -1.91 1.21
CA LEU A 83 -17.57 -2.59 0.88
C LEU A 83 -16.57 -2.39 2.01
N GLU A 84 -15.61 -3.30 2.09
CA GLU A 84 -14.47 -3.20 2.96
C GLU A 84 -13.22 -2.96 2.08
N LEU A 85 -12.60 -1.79 2.25
CA LEU A 85 -11.29 -1.50 1.68
C LEU A 85 -10.22 -2.10 2.59
N VAL A 86 -9.65 -3.21 2.14
CA VAL A 86 -8.57 -3.93 2.84
C VAL A 86 -7.23 -3.44 2.31
N GLU A 87 -6.41 -2.94 3.23
CA GLU A 87 -5.00 -2.61 3.03
C GLU A 87 -4.14 -3.61 3.82
N ASP A 88 -3.36 -4.44 3.12
CA ASP A 88 -2.52 -5.47 3.74
C ASP A 88 -1.14 -5.55 3.07
N CYS A 89 -0.28 -6.47 3.53
CA CYS A 89 1.07 -6.64 2.97
C CYS A 89 1.09 -7.35 1.61
N GLY A 90 -0.07 -7.75 1.08
CA GLY A 90 -0.21 -8.52 -0.15
C GLY A 90 0.21 -10.00 -0.02
N PRO A 91 0.14 -10.76 -1.13
CA PRO A 91 0.61 -12.13 -1.20
C PRO A 91 2.09 -12.23 -0.85
N LEU A 92 2.41 -13.27 -0.08
CA LEU A 92 3.77 -13.67 0.22
C LEU A 92 4.49 -14.10 -1.06
N PRO A 93 5.82 -13.92 -1.13
CA PRO A 93 6.59 -14.40 -2.26
C PRO A 93 6.56 -15.93 -2.33
N LYS A 94 6.81 -16.46 -3.53
CA LYS A 94 7.07 -17.89 -3.73
C LYS A 94 8.29 -18.30 -2.91
N ALA A 95 8.26 -19.52 -2.39
CA ALA A 95 9.36 -20.05 -1.61
C ALA A 95 10.67 -20.01 -2.41
N ASN A 96 11.69 -19.33 -1.85
CA ASN A 96 13.01 -19.22 -2.44
C ASN A 96 14.05 -19.50 -1.35
N PRO A 97 14.87 -20.56 -1.46
CA PRO A 97 15.85 -20.92 -0.43
C PRO A 97 16.95 -19.87 -0.25
N LYS A 98 17.13 -18.95 -1.21
CA LYS A 98 18.12 -17.87 -1.16
C LYS A 98 17.59 -16.58 -0.54
N CYS A 99 16.35 -16.59 -0.05
CA CYS A 99 15.72 -15.46 0.62
C CYS A 99 15.14 -15.90 1.96
N LYS A 100 15.42 -15.15 3.02
CA LYS A 100 14.92 -15.40 4.38
C LYS A 100 14.12 -14.22 4.90
N LEU A 101 13.21 -14.48 5.83
CA LEU A 101 12.57 -13.40 6.58
C LEU A 101 13.64 -12.68 7.42
N SER A 102 13.72 -11.36 7.27
CA SER A 102 14.65 -10.51 8.01
C SER A 102 14.28 -10.46 9.48
N GLU A 103 15.29 -10.46 10.35
CA GLU A 103 15.15 -10.23 11.79
C GLU A 103 14.59 -8.83 12.12
N LYS A 104 14.64 -7.91 11.15
CA LYS A 104 14.03 -6.57 11.26
C LYS A 104 12.51 -6.61 11.18
N THR A 105 11.91 -7.75 10.80
CA THR A 105 10.46 -7.88 10.72
C THR A 105 9.84 -7.92 12.11
N ASN A 106 9.08 -6.88 12.47
CA ASN A 106 8.35 -6.84 13.72
C ASN A 106 6.86 -7.18 13.51
N LYS A 107 6.51 -8.46 13.58
CA LYS A 107 5.14 -8.94 13.31
C LYS A 107 4.06 -8.39 14.25
N THR A 108 4.45 -7.84 15.41
CA THR A 108 3.52 -7.27 16.40
C THR A 108 3.37 -5.76 16.28
N ALA A 109 4.10 -5.11 15.36
CA ALA A 109 3.97 -3.69 15.13
C ALA A 109 2.60 -3.34 14.52
N PRO A 110 2.13 -2.09 14.63
CA PRO A 110 0.97 -1.63 13.89
C PRO A 110 1.21 -1.69 12.38
N PHE A 111 0.17 -1.99 11.59
CA PHE A 111 0.24 -1.86 10.14
C PHE A 111 0.55 -0.40 9.74
N PRO A 112 1.48 -0.15 8.78
CA PRO A 112 2.12 -1.11 7.86
C PRO A 112 3.44 -1.73 8.35
N ASP A 113 3.91 -1.39 9.54
CA ASP A 113 5.25 -1.76 10.02
C ASP A 113 5.38 -3.25 10.40
N CYS A 114 4.26 -3.95 10.54
CA CYS A 114 4.24 -5.40 10.72
C CYS A 114 4.46 -6.21 9.44
N CYS A 115 4.58 -5.58 8.28
CA CYS A 115 4.75 -6.29 7.02
C CYS A 115 6.09 -7.03 6.94
N PRO A 116 6.12 -8.23 6.32
CA PRO A 116 7.32 -9.05 6.27
C PRO A 116 8.39 -8.41 5.40
N ILE A 117 9.60 -8.28 5.96
CA ILE A 117 10.79 -7.82 5.25
C ILE A 117 11.63 -9.05 4.93
N PHE A 118 12.03 -9.22 3.68
CA PHE A 118 12.85 -10.35 3.25
C PHE A 118 14.26 -9.89 2.89
N GLU A 119 15.26 -10.66 3.30
CA GLU A 119 16.66 -10.48 2.93
C GLU A 119 17.08 -11.64 2.02
N CYS A 120 17.57 -11.29 0.83
CA CYS A 120 18.00 -12.24 -0.19
C CYS A 120 19.51 -12.14 -0.44
N GLU A 121 20.11 -13.22 -0.92
CA GLU A 121 21.47 -13.19 -1.46
C GLU A 121 21.59 -12.17 -2.62
N LYS A 122 22.80 -11.64 -2.84
CA LYS A 122 23.04 -10.61 -3.86
C LYS A 122 22.57 -11.07 -5.24
N GLY A 123 21.75 -10.24 -5.88
CA GLY A 123 21.21 -10.49 -7.22
C GLY A 123 19.97 -11.38 -7.26
N VAL A 124 19.51 -11.93 -6.14
CA VAL A 124 18.29 -12.72 -6.06
C VAL A 124 17.09 -11.79 -5.81
N LYS A 125 16.08 -11.89 -6.68
CA LYS A 125 14.80 -11.20 -6.52
C LYS A 125 13.72 -12.18 -6.10
N LEU A 126 12.78 -11.71 -5.28
CA LEU A 126 11.61 -12.48 -4.91
C LEU A 126 10.59 -12.50 -6.05
N GLU A 127 10.10 -13.69 -6.37
CA GLU A 127 8.96 -13.86 -7.24
C GLU A 127 7.69 -13.90 -6.41
N TYR A 128 6.65 -13.20 -6.84
CA TYR A 128 5.35 -13.23 -6.20
C TYR A 128 4.35 -14.02 -7.05
N PRO A 129 3.33 -14.64 -6.45
CA PRO A 129 2.21 -15.18 -7.20
C PRO A 129 1.55 -14.08 -8.04
N GLU A 130 1.17 -14.44 -9.28
CA GLU A 130 0.34 -13.57 -10.10
C GLU A 130 -1.04 -13.47 -9.44
N LEU A 131 -1.45 -12.25 -9.10
CA LEU A 131 -2.81 -11.99 -8.68
C LEU A 131 -3.67 -11.84 -9.93
N PRO A 132 -4.91 -12.38 -9.95
CA PRO A 132 -5.87 -12.02 -10.97
C PRO A 132 -6.04 -10.49 -10.94
N THR A 133 -5.59 -9.82 -12.00
CA THR A 133 -5.61 -8.37 -12.10
C THR A 133 -7.05 -7.89 -12.18
N VAL A 134 -7.55 -7.29 -11.11
CA VAL A 134 -8.64 -6.32 -11.23
C VAL A 134 -8.01 -5.07 -11.87
N PRO A 135 -8.60 -4.50 -12.94
CA PRO A 135 -8.04 -3.32 -13.59
C PRO A 135 -7.80 -2.21 -12.56
N PRO A 136 -6.68 -1.47 -12.68
CA PRO A 136 -6.36 -0.41 -11.73
C PRO A 136 -7.53 0.59 -11.65
N PRO A 137 -7.83 1.16 -10.47
CA PRO A 137 -8.81 2.22 -10.38
C PRO A 137 -8.35 3.36 -11.29
N THR A 138 -9.17 3.68 -12.29
CA THR A 138 -8.91 4.86 -13.13
C THR A 138 -8.98 6.06 -12.21
N ASP A 139 -7.83 6.70 -11.98
CA ASP A 139 -7.76 8.01 -11.34
C ASP A 139 -8.69 8.94 -12.14
N LYS A 140 -9.89 9.20 -11.63
CA LYS A 140 -10.72 10.30 -12.11
C LYS A 140 -10.03 11.60 -11.68
N LYS A 141 -8.98 11.96 -12.41
CA LYS A 141 -8.49 13.33 -12.45
C LYS A 141 -9.57 14.17 -13.12
N ASP A 142 -10.24 14.94 -12.28
CA ASP A 142 -10.72 16.29 -12.55
C ASP A 142 -11.16 16.57 -14.01
N GLU A 143 -12.47 16.48 -14.27
CA GLU A 143 -13.08 17.32 -15.29
C GLU A 143 -13.95 18.38 -14.60
N LYS A 144 -13.25 19.41 -14.12
CA LYS A 144 -13.82 20.73 -13.89
C LYS A 144 -13.65 21.54 -15.18
N LYS A 145 -14.64 21.49 -16.09
CA LYS A 145 -14.89 22.41 -17.21
C LYS A 145 -16.20 21.95 -17.87
N ALA A 146 -17.25 22.74 -18.13
CA ALA A 146 -17.46 24.17 -18.23
C ALA A 146 -18.87 24.53 -17.72
#